data_AF-A0A2G4F445-F1
#
_entry.id   AF-A0A2G4F445-F1
#
_cell.length_a   1.000
_cell.length_b   1.000
_cell.length_c   1.000
_cell.angle_alpha   90.00
_cell.angle_beta   90.00
_cell.angle_gamma   90.00
#
_symmetry.space_group_name_H-M   'P 1'
#
loop_
_entity.id
_entity.type
_entity.pdbx_description
1 polymer ?
#
loop_
_entity_poly.entity_id
_entity_poly.type
_entity_poly.pdbx_seq_one_letter_code
_entity_poly.pdbx_strand_id
1 'polypeptide(L)'
;MTTSNHSHYFQDIRHLHRILAPIMLLPLLLTTITGTVYQVVDLAGQEKAFKWLLHWHKGHFGALNLEVIYPFLNALGLFLLLFTGISMWQRSQHSSKKQSTEVKSND
;
A
#
# COMPACT_ATOMS: atom_id res chain seq x y z
N MET A 1 31.12 -4.38 -25.53
CA MET A 1 29.67 -4.62 -25.72
C MET A 1 29.11 -5.24 -24.45
N THR A 2 28.35 -4.47 -23.65
CA THR A 2 27.26 -4.89 -22.72
C THR A 2 26.95 -3.74 -21.75
N THR A 3 26.24 -2.70 -22.21
CA THR A 3 25.73 -1.65 -21.32
C THR A 3 24.24 -1.87 -21.03
N SER A 4 23.99 -2.38 -19.82
CA SER A 4 22.86 -2.04 -18.94
C SER A 4 21.45 -1.97 -19.55
N ASN A 5 20.76 -3.11 -19.51
CA ASN A 5 19.31 -3.22 -19.73
C ASN A 5 18.47 -2.89 -18.46
N HIS A 6 19.09 -2.33 -17.40
CA HIS A 6 18.44 -2.11 -16.10
C HIS A 6 17.47 -0.91 -16.05
N SER A 7 17.47 -0.04 -17.08
CA SER A 7 16.70 1.23 -17.05
C SER A 7 15.18 1.04 -17.13
N HIS A 8 14.71 0.10 -17.95
CA HIS A 8 13.27 -0.09 -18.20
C HIS A 8 12.53 -0.63 -16.96
N TYR A 9 13.13 -1.63 -16.29
CA TYR A 9 12.55 -2.28 -15.11
C TYR A 9 12.12 -1.29 -14.00
N PHE A 10 12.90 -0.23 -13.77
CA PHE A 10 12.59 0.76 -12.73
C PHE A 10 11.50 1.75 -13.13
N GLN A 11 11.37 2.04 -14.42
CA GLN A 11 10.26 2.86 -14.95
C GLN A 11 8.95 2.06 -14.85
N ASP A 12 9.01 0.77 -15.14
CA ASP A 12 7.88 -0.14 -15.05
C ASP A 12 7.39 -0.29 -13.60
N ILE A 13 8.28 -0.42 -12.60
CA ILE A 13 7.89 -0.47 -11.17
C ILE A 13 7.15 0.79 -10.73
N ARG A 14 7.65 1.98 -11.10
CA ARG A 14 7.02 3.25 -10.73
C ARG A 14 5.64 3.40 -11.36
N HIS A 15 5.52 3.02 -12.63
CA HIS A 15 4.25 3.05 -13.35
C HIS A 15 3.25 2.04 -12.76
N LEU A 16 3.70 0.81 -12.48
CA LEU A 16 2.90 -0.23 -11.85
C LEU A 16 2.42 0.19 -10.46
N HIS A 17 3.32 0.70 -9.61
CA HIS A 17 2.95 1.21 -8.28
C HIS A 17 1.92 2.32 -8.38
N ARG A 18 2.09 3.29 -9.30
CA ARG A 18 1.15 4.41 -9.47
C ARG A 18 -0.27 3.97 -9.85
N ILE A 19 -0.40 2.90 -10.64
CA ILE A 19 -1.70 2.36 -11.06
C ILE A 19 -2.31 1.48 -9.96
N LEU A 20 -1.52 0.60 -9.36
CA LEU A 20 -2.01 -0.34 -8.34
C LEU A 20 -2.26 0.32 -6.99
N ALA A 21 -1.54 1.39 -6.65
CA ALA A 21 -1.69 2.11 -5.39
C ALA A 21 -3.13 2.50 -5.08
N PRO A 22 -3.86 3.28 -5.90
CA PRO A 22 -5.23 3.66 -5.55
C PRO A 22 -6.18 2.45 -5.45
N ILE A 23 -5.99 1.43 -6.28
CA ILE A 23 -6.84 0.23 -6.30
C ILE A 23 -6.65 -0.59 -5.02
N MET A 24 -5.40 -0.77 -4.58
CA MET A 24 -5.06 -1.57 -3.41
C MET A 24 -5.21 -0.77 -2.10
N LEU A 25 -5.00 0.55 -2.13
CA LEU A 25 -5.11 1.41 -0.96
C LEU A 25 -6.57 1.65 -0.55
N LEU A 26 -7.50 1.68 -1.50
CA LEU A 26 -8.94 1.81 -1.20
C LEU A 26 -9.45 0.76 -0.20
N PRO A 27 -9.34 -0.56 -0.46
CA PRO A 27 -9.81 -1.58 0.46
C PRO A 27 -9.01 -1.56 1.77
N LEU A 28 -7.72 -1.26 1.74
CA LEU A 28 -6.88 -1.14 2.94
C LEU A 28 -7.36 -0.03 3.86
N LEU A 29 -7.59 1.18 3.31
CA LEU A 29 -8.11 2.31 4.08
C LEU A 29 -9.49 1.99 4.65
N LEU A 30 -10.36 1.36 3.85
CA LEU A 30 -11.68 0.97 4.33
C LEU A 30 -11.56 0.01 5.52
N THR A 31 -10.75 -1.04 5.41
CA THR A 31 -10.53 -2.03 6.47
C THR A 31 -9.94 -1.38 7.72
N THR A 32 -8.94 -0.50 7.58
CA THR A 32 -8.35 0.20 8.73
C THR A 32 -9.35 1.15 9.40
N ILE A 33 -10.06 1.99 8.63
CA ILE A 33 -11.03 2.94 9.19
C ILE A 33 -12.17 2.20 9.88
N THR A 34 -12.77 1.22 9.22
CA THR A 34 -13.88 0.44 9.80
C THR A 34 -13.44 -0.33 11.05
N GLY A 35 -12.24 -0.91 11.05
CA GLY A 35 -11.68 -1.61 12.22
C GLY A 35 -11.42 -0.65 13.39
N THR A 36 -10.81 0.51 13.14
CA THR A 36 -10.57 1.52 14.17
C THR A 36 -11.87 2.07 14.73
N VAL A 37 -12.84 2.42 13.89
CA VAL A 37 -14.16 2.92 14.33
C VAL A 37 -14.90 1.85 15.13
N TYR A 38 -14.87 0.59 14.67
CA TYR A 38 -15.48 -0.51 15.41
C TYR A 38 -14.86 -0.65 16.81
N GLN A 39 -13.52 -0.60 16.91
CA GLN A 39 -12.84 -0.69 18.19
C GLN A 39 -13.22 0.45 19.14
N VAL A 40 -13.37 1.68 18.64
CA VAL A 40 -13.81 2.84 19.45
C VAL A 40 -15.23 2.62 19.97
N VAL A 41 -16.13 2.14 19.11
CA VAL A 41 -17.52 1.87 19.48
C VAL A 41 -17.65 0.71 20.47
N ASP A 42 -16.84 -0.33 20.28
CA ASP A 42 -16.77 -1.49 21.16
C ASP A 42 -16.33 -1.08 22.57
N LEU A 43 -15.33 -0.20 22.67
CA LEU A 43 -14.90 0.38 23.95
C LEU A 43 -15.98 1.26 24.60
N ALA A 44 -16.91 1.82 23.82
CA ALA A 44 -18.05 2.58 24.31
C ALA A 44 -19.25 1.69 24.73
N GLY A 45 -19.14 0.36 24.59
CA GLY A 45 -20.21 -0.60 24.93
C GLY A 45 -21.41 -0.56 23.98
N GLN A 46 -21.19 -0.12 22.74
CA GLN A 46 -22.24 0.02 21.71
C GLN A 46 -22.05 -0.97 20.55
N GLU A 47 -21.27 -2.03 20.75
CA GLU A 47 -20.85 -2.99 19.74
C GLU A 47 -22.02 -3.63 18.98
N LYS A 48 -23.14 -3.88 19.69
CA LYS A 48 -24.34 -4.51 19.11
C LYS A 48 -24.98 -3.66 18.03
N ALA A 49 -24.98 -2.33 18.18
CA ALA A 49 -25.58 -1.42 17.21
C ALA A 49 -24.72 -1.28 15.94
N PHE A 50 -23.42 -1.57 16.03
CA PHE A 50 -22.45 -1.36 14.95
C PHE A 50 -21.85 -2.65 14.38
N LYS A 51 -22.48 -3.81 14.64
CA LYS A 51 -22.06 -5.09 14.04
C LYS A 51 -21.98 -5.05 12.50
N TRP A 52 -22.83 -4.24 11.86
CA TRP A 52 -22.81 -4.04 10.40
C TRP A 52 -21.47 -3.46 9.90
N LEU A 53 -20.74 -2.73 10.74
CA LEU A 53 -19.42 -2.18 10.42
C LEU A 53 -18.38 -3.30 10.24
N LEU A 54 -18.54 -4.40 11.00
CA LEU A 54 -17.69 -5.59 10.87
C LEU A 54 -17.96 -6.34 9.55
N HIS A 55 -19.21 -6.31 9.05
CA HIS A 55 -19.52 -6.84 7.73
C HIS A 55 -18.78 -6.04 6.64
N TRP A 56 -18.83 -4.72 6.70
CA TRP A 56 -18.09 -3.85 5.77
C TRP A 56 -16.58 -4.05 5.87
N HIS A 57 -16.05 -4.17 7.09
CA HIS A 57 -14.64 -4.44 7.34
C HIS A 57 -14.13 -5.71 6.64
N LYS A 58 -14.97 -6.76 6.64
CA LYS A 58 -14.67 -8.03 5.97
C LYS A 58 -14.94 -8.01 4.47
N GLY A 59 -15.54 -6.96 3.92
CA GLY A 59 -15.94 -6.91 2.51
C GLY A 59 -17.29 -7.57 2.22
N HIS A 60 -18.13 -7.75 3.24
CA HIS A 60 -19.52 -8.16 3.10
C HIS A 60 -20.42 -6.92 2.99
N PHE A 61 -20.74 -6.53 1.75
CA PHE A 61 -21.60 -5.37 1.45
C PHE A 61 -23.05 -5.78 1.18
N GLY A 62 -23.56 -6.75 1.96
CA GLY A 62 -24.90 -7.31 1.80
C GLY A 62 -24.98 -8.23 0.56
N ALA A 63 -25.37 -7.68 -0.60
CA ALA A 63 -25.52 -8.46 -1.84
C ALA A 63 -24.16 -8.85 -2.46
N LEU A 64 -23.12 -8.04 -2.24
CA LEU A 64 -21.77 -8.32 -2.71
C LEU A 64 -20.96 -8.98 -1.60
N ASN A 65 -20.66 -10.25 -1.79
CA ASN A 65 -19.87 -11.08 -0.87
C ASN A 65 -18.42 -11.14 -1.33
N LEU A 66 -17.59 -10.23 -0.86
CA LEU A 66 -16.14 -10.28 -1.09
C LEU A 66 -15.38 -10.85 0.11
N GLU A 67 -16.07 -11.36 1.14
CA GLU A 67 -15.47 -11.82 2.41
C GLU A 67 -14.27 -12.76 2.24
N VAL A 68 -14.30 -13.62 1.22
CA VAL A 68 -13.19 -14.53 0.93
C VAL A 68 -12.04 -13.80 0.25
N ILE A 69 -12.30 -12.91 -0.70
CA ILE A 69 -11.28 -12.28 -1.57
C ILE A 69 -10.66 -11.04 -0.90
N TYR A 70 -11.45 -10.30 -0.13
CA TYR A 70 -11.06 -9.02 0.47
C TYR A 70 -9.79 -9.12 1.33
N PRO A 71 -9.65 -10.10 2.23
CA PRO A 71 -8.44 -10.25 3.04
C PRO A 71 -7.19 -10.52 2.19
N PHE A 72 -7.30 -11.33 1.14
CA PHE A 72 -6.18 -11.60 0.23
C PHE A 72 -5.82 -10.37 -0.58
N LEU A 73 -6.81 -9.59 -1.05
CA LEU A 73 -6.57 -8.34 -1.77
C LEU A 73 -5.85 -7.33 -0.89
N ASN A 74 -6.26 -7.20 0.38
CA ASN A 74 -5.58 -6.35 1.36
C ASN A 74 -4.14 -6.81 1.62
N ALA A 75 -3.92 -8.11 1.87
CA ALA A 75 -2.59 -8.64 2.11
C ALA A 75 -1.68 -8.44 0.89
N LEU A 76 -2.12 -8.87 -0.29
CA LEU A 76 -1.36 -8.75 -1.53
C LEU A 76 -1.10 -7.28 -1.89
N GLY A 77 -2.12 -6.43 -1.77
CA GLY A 77 -2.02 -4.99 -2.00
C GLY A 77 -0.99 -4.35 -1.08
N LEU A 78 -1.04 -4.65 0.21
CA LEU A 78 -0.07 -4.17 1.19
C LEU A 78 1.34 -4.60 0.83
N PHE A 79 1.57 -5.90 0.55
CA PHE A 79 2.90 -6.39 0.18
C PHE A 79 3.40 -5.73 -1.10
N LEU A 80 2.60 -5.69 -2.16
CA LEU A 80 2.99 -5.07 -3.43
C LEU A 80 3.37 -3.60 -3.25
N LEU A 81 2.55 -2.81 -2.55
CA LEU A 81 2.83 -1.40 -2.31
C LEU A 81 4.04 -1.19 -1.40
N LEU A 82 4.21 -2.04 -0.38
CA LEU A 82 5.36 -1.99 0.52
C LEU A 82 6.66 -2.30 -0.21
N PHE A 83 6.72 -3.41 -0.95
CA PHE A 83 7.93 -3.81 -1.69
C PHE A 83 8.31 -2.79 -2.77
N THR A 84 7.34 -2.35 -3.57
CA THR A 84 7.59 -1.36 -4.64
C THR A 84 7.96 0.01 -4.05
N GLY A 85 7.32 0.43 -2.97
CA GLY A 85 7.64 1.67 -2.25
C GLY A 85 9.05 1.65 -1.64
N ILE A 86 9.43 0.56 -0.94
CA ILE A 86 10.77 0.41 -0.36
C ILE A 86 11.83 0.39 -1.47
N SER A 87 11.60 -0.35 -2.55
CA SER A 87 12.53 -0.42 -3.69
C SER A 87 12.78 0.97 -4.30
N MET A 88 11.72 1.77 -4.46
CA MET A 88 11.84 3.15 -4.93
C MET A 88 12.56 4.06 -3.91
N TRP A 89 12.26 3.92 -2.62
CA TRP A 89 12.87 4.73 -1.56
C TRP A 89 14.37 4.50 -1.43
N GLN A 90 14.81 3.24 -1.38
CA GLN A 90 16.23 2.88 -1.33
C GLN A 90 17.01 3.50 -2.50
N ARG A 91 16.45 3.46 -3.72
CA ARG A 91 17.08 4.04 -4.89
C ARG A 91 17.19 5.56 -4.84
N SER A 92 16.16 6.24 -4.33
CA SER A 92 16.19 7.71 -4.16
C SER A 92 17.33 8.14 -3.23
N GLN A 93 17.60 7.38 -2.17
CA GLN A 93 18.68 7.67 -1.22
C GLN A 93 20.08 7.50 -1.85
N HIS A 94 20.27 6.50 -2.72
CA HIS A 94 21.54 6.30 -3.41
C HIS A 94 21.84 7.39 -4.45
N SER A 95 20.83 7.96 -5.10
CA SER A 95 21.03 9.06 -6.05
C SER A 95 21.45 10.36 -5.36
N SER A 96 20.90 10.63 -4.17
CA SER A 96 21.23 11.81 -3.36
C SER A 96 22.68 11.76 -2.84
N LYS A 97 23.17 10.57 -2.47
CA LYS A 97 24.53 10.40 -1.92
C LYS A 97 25.64 10.61 -2.96
N LYS A 98 25.40 10.29 -4.24
CA LYS A 98 26.38 10.48 -5.32
C LYS A 98 26.63 11.95 -5.66
N GLN A 99 25.58 12.77 -5.59
CA GLN A 99 25.66 14.20 -5.90
C GLN A 99 26.47 14.99 -4.86
N SER A 100 26.39 14.63 -3.57
CA SER A 100 27.19 15.27 -2.52
C SER A 100 28.69 14.97 -2.60
N THR A 101 29.09 13.84 -3.19
CA THR A 101 30.51 13.49 -3.38
C THR A 101 31.13 14.12 -4.63
N GLU A 102 30.35 14.39 -5.68
CA GLU A 102 30.83 15.02 -6.91
C GLU A 102 31.06 16.53 -6.72
N VAL A 103 30.19 17.20 -5.97
CA VAL A 103 30.38 18.62 -5.60
C VAL A 103 31.64 18.82 -4.75
N LYS A 104 31.99 17.87 -3.86
CA LYS A 104 33.15 17.99 -2.96
C LYS A 104 34.49 17.56 -3.59
N SER A 105 34.48 17.03 -4.81
CA SER A 105 35.70 16.63 -5.55
C SER A 105 36.12 17.66 -6.60
N ASN A 106 35.25 18.64 -6.89
CA ASN A 106 35.51 19.73 -7.83
C ASN A 106 35.85 21.06 -7.12
N ASP A 107 35.95 21.03 -5.78
CA ASP A 107 36.52 22.08 -4.93
C ASP A 107 37.86 21.58 -4.36
#